data_AF-A0A0Q1FB75-F1
#
_entry.id   AF-A0A0Q1FB75-F1
#
_cell.length_a   1.000
_cell.length_b   1.000
_cell.length_c   1.000
_cell.angle_alpha   90.00
_cell.angle_beta   90.00
_cell.angle_gamma   90.00
#
_symmetry.space_group_name_H-M   'P 1'
#
loop_
_entity.id
_entity.type
_entity.pdbx_description
1 polymer ?
#
loop_
_entity_poly.entity_id
_entity_poly.type
_entity_poly.pdbx_seq_one_letter_code
_entity_poly.pdbx_strand_id
1 'polypeptide(L)'
;MKSRDIAIVGILLAIGAILRFVFNMFPGAIVGNPVIALYCLAIILIRPTMKEAAGIGLVAGVLSMLISHSIFPPANLISEPLGALVCAAVYGMISERTVLSPAVTTFLATCASGFSFVFVSMIVMLASVVATPTGTIMGFFLAVLPIVLLTAAFNMVVTQILFFPAKRILSR
;
A
#
# COMPACT_ATOMS: atom_id res chain seq x y z
N MET A 1 -14.09 -15.54 3.49
CA MET A 1 -13.76 -15.43 2.04
C MET A 1 -14.01 -16.76 1.33
N LYS A 2 -14.46 -16.73 0.06
CA LYS A 2 -14.54 -17.93 -0.80
C LYS A 2 -13.18 -18.22 -1.43
N SER A 3 -12.94 -19.44 -1.91
CA SER A 3 -11.66 -19.83 -2.54
C SER A 3 -11.28 -18.94 -3.73
N ARG A 4 -12.29 -18.48 -4.49
CA ARG A 4 -12.10 -17.53 -5.60
C ARG A 4 -11.54 -16.19 -5.13
N ASP A 5 -12.00 -15.68 -3.99
CA ASP A 5 -11.58 -14.38 -3.47
C ASP A 5 -10.11 -14.43 -3.04
N ILE A 6 -9.72 -15.52 -2.37
CA ILE A 6 -8.33 -15.76 -1.96
C ILE A 6 -7.41 -15.83 -3.18
N ALA A 7 -7.84 -16.51 -4.25
CA ALA A 7 -7.07 -16.57 -5.49
C ALA A 7 -6.90 -15.18 -6.13
N ILE A 8 -7.95 -14.36 -6.16
CA ILE A 8 -7.88 -12.99 -6.71
C ILE A 8 -6.93 -12.11 -5.89
N VAL A 9 -7.01 -12.16 -4.55
CA VAL A 9 -6.05 -11.47 -3.68
C VAL A 9 -4.62 -11.93 -4.01
N GLY A 10 -4.40 -13.24 -4.08
CA GLY A 10 -3.08 -13.80 -4.35
C GLY A 10 -2.50 -13.34 -5.69
N ILE A 11 -3.30 -13.34 -6.75
CA ILE A 11 -2.90 -12.87 -8.09
C ILE A 11 -2.57 -11.38 -8.06
N LEU A 12 -3.42 -10.54 -7.45
CA LEU A 12 -3.19 -9.10 -7.37
C LEU A 12 -1.94 -8.76 -6.54
N LEU A 13 -1.71 -9.45 -5.42
CA LEU A 13 -0.50 -9.30 -4.62
C LEU A 13 0.76 -9.74 -5.37
N ALA A 14 0.70 -10.84 -6.12
CA ALA A 14 1.82 -11.31 -6.94
C ALA A 14 2.17 -10.31 -8.04
N ILE A 15 1.17 -9.75 -8.74
CA ILE A 15 1.37 -8.69 -9.72
C ILE A 15 2.01 -7.47 -9.06
N GLY A 16 1.56 -7.09 -7.85
CA GLY A 16 2.13 -5.96 -7.13
C GLY A 16 3.58 -6.17 -6.71
N ALA A 17 3.92 -7.38 -6.27
CA ALA A 17 5.29 -7.75 -5.97
C ALA A 17 6.20 -7.64 -7.20
N ILE A 18 5.74 -8.13 -8.36
CA ILE A 18 6.46 -8.02 -9.64
C ILE A 18 6.64 -6.56 -10.03
N LEU A 19 5.59 -5.74 -9.98
CA LEU A 19 5.69 -4.30 -10.30
C LEU A 19 6.66 -3.58 -9.38
N ARG A 20 6.64 -3.88 -8.07
CA ARG A 20 7.59 -3.32 -7.12
C ARG A 20 9.03 -3.72 -7.46
N PHE A 21 9.24 -4.98 -7.81
CA PHE A 21 10.56 -5.47 -8.23
C PHE A 21 11.07 -4.72 -9.46
N VAL A 22 10.21 -4.53 -10.48
CA VAL A 22 10.55 -3.78 -11.69
C VAL A 22 10.85 -2.31 -11.37
N PHE A 23 10.05 -1.67 -10.50
CA PHE A 23 10.28 -0.27 -10.13
C PHE A 23 11.61 -0.07 -9.40
N ASN A 24 11.99 -1.03 -8.56
CA ASN A 24 13.28 -1.01 -7.86
C ASN A 24 14.48 -1.17 -8.80
N MET A 25 14.29 -1.72 -10.01
CA MET A 25 15.36 -1.86 -11.02
C MET A 25 15.74 -0.53 -11.69
N PHE A 26 14.90 0.51 -11.60
CA PHE A 26 15.15 1.83 -12.19
C PHE A 26 15.53 2.86 -11.10
N PRO A 27 16.83 3.03 -10.77
CA PRO A 27 17.26 4.02 -9.79
C PRO A 27 16.97 5.43 -10.31
N GLY A 28 16.04 6.13 -9.68
CA GLY A 28 15.65 7.51 -10.02
C GLY A 28 14.13 7.72 -10.13
N ALA A 29 13.37 6.65 -10.34
CA ALA A 29 11.92 6.69 -10.20
C ALA A 29 11.55 6.52 -8.73
N ILE A 30 10.61 7.33 -8.25
CA ILE A 30 9.95 7.25 -6.93
C ILE A 30 9.87 5.79 -6.50
N VAL A 31 10.59 5.40 -5.44
CA VAL A 31 10.55 4.04 -4.86
C VAL A 31 9.24 3.90 -4.08
N GLY A 32 8.13 4.03 -4.80
CA GLY A 32 6.79 3.88 -4.30
C GLY A 32 6.43 2.41 -4.14
N ASN A 33 5.39 2.13 -3.37
CA ASN A 33 4.91 0.77 -3.18
C ASN A 33 3.64 0.51 -4.03
N PRO A 34 3.76 -0.05 -5.25
CA PRO A 34 2.61 -0.39 -6.08
C PRO A 34 1.80 -1.59 -5.54
N VAL A 35 2.35 -2.35 -4.58
CA VAL A 35 1.61 -3.41 -3.87
C VAL A 35 0.38 -2.82 -3.18
N ILE A 36 0.46 -1.57 -2.71
CA ILE A 36 -0.65 -0.85 -2.07
C ILE A 36 -1.84 -0.68 -3.02
N ALA A 37 -1.59 -0.23 -4.24
CA ALA A 37 -2.64 -0.06 -5.24
C ALA A 37 -3.40 -1.37 -5.48
N LEU A 38 -2.67 -2.49 -5.55
CA LEU A 38 -3.24 -3.78 -5.91
C LEU A 38 -3.90 -4.51 -4.75
N TYR A 39 -3.40 -4.40 -3.51
CA TYR A 39 -4.17 -4.90 -2.37
C TYR A 39 -5.40 -4.04 -2.09
N CYS A 40 -5.32 -2.71 -2.27
CA CYS A 40 -6.49 -1.84 -2.13
C CYS A 40 -7.56 -2.22 -3.15
N LEU A 41 -7.14 -2.45 -4.41
CA LEU A 41 -8.02 -2.95 -5.46
C LEU A 41 -8.66 -4.29 -5.06
N ALA A 42 -7.89 -5.23 -4.51
CA ALA A 42 -8.42 -6.51 -4.05
C ALA A 42 -9.48 -6.33 -2.95
N ILE A 43 -9.20 -5.49 -1.95
CA ILE A 43 -10.12 -5.18 -0.83
C ILE A 43 -11.39 -4.52 -1.37
N ILE A 44 -11.27 -3.57 -2.30
CA ILE A 44 -12.39 -2.86 -2.93
C ILE A 44 -13.31 -3.81 -3.72
N LEU A 45 -12.73 -4.79 -4.41
CA LEU A 45 -13.47 -5.75 -5.24
C LEU A 45 -14.14 -6.85 -4.40
N ILE A 46 -13.46 -7.36 -3.38
CA ILE A 46 -13.91 -8.52 -2.60
C ILE A 46 -14.77 -8.10 -1.40
N ARG A 47 -14.56 -6.88 -0.88
CA ARG A 47 -15.15 -6.38 0.38
C ARG A 47 -14.94 -7.38 1.55
N PRO A 48 -13.68 -7.68 1.91
CA PRO A 48 -13.37 -8.58 3.01
C PRO A 48 -13.76 -7.96 4.35
N THR A 49 -13.84 -8.79 5.39
CA THR A 49 -13.96 -8.33 6.78
C THR A 49 -12.68 -7.62 7.24
N MET A 50 -12.71 -6.89 8.36
CA MET A 50 -11.51 -6.19 8.86
C MET A 50 -10.37 -7.15 9.20
N LYS A 51 -10.68 -8.34 9.73
CA LYS A 51 -9.70 -9.41 9.96
C LYS A 51 -9.15 -9.94 8.63
N GLU A 52 -10.06 -10.14 7.68
CA GLU A 52 -9.85 -10.32 6.24
C GLU A 52 -8.71 -9.42 5.71
N ALA A 53 -8.98 -8.12 5.74
CA ALA A 53 -8.12 -7.06 5.22
C ALA A 53 -6.77 -6.97 5.95
N ALA A 54 -6.75 -7.12 7.28
CA ALA A 54 -5.50 -7.14 8.03
C ALA A 54 -4.58 -8.27 7.58
N GLY A 55 -5.14 -9.47 7.31
CA GLY A 55 -4.38 -10.60 6.77
C GLY A 55 -3.80 -10.31 5.39
N ILE A 56 -4.60 -9.70 4.50
CA ILE A 56 -4.13 -9.26 3.17
C ILE A 56 -2.98 -8.26 3.30
N GLY A 57 -3.14 -7.26 4.17
CA GLY A 57 -2.13 -6.25 4.44
C GLY A 57 -0.86 -6.83 5.05
N LEU A 58 -0.96 -7.87 5.89
CA LEU A 58 0.19 -8.56 6.46
C LEU A 58 1.00 -9.29 5.38
N VAL A 59 0.33 -10.03 4.51
CA VAL A 59 0.98 -10.71 3.37
C VAL A 59 1.62 -9.68 2.44
N ALA A 60 0.91 -8.59 2.15
CA ALA A 60 1.46 -7.47 1.39
C ALA A 60 2.69 -6.85 2.07
N GLY A 61 2.69 -6.74 3.39
CA GLY A 61 3.79 -6.26 4.21
C GLY A 61 5.02 -7.17 4.15
N VAL A 62 4.82 -8.49 4.20
CA VAL A 62 5.90 -9.48 4.03
C VAL A 62 6.51 -9.38 2.63
N LEU A 63 5.68 -9.38 1.57
CA LEU A 63 6.15 -9.21 0.19
C LEU A 63 6.91 -7.89 0.02
N SER A 64 6.37 -6.83 0.60
CA SER A 64 6.96 -5.50 0.60
C SER A 64 8.32 -5.50 1.29
N MET A 65 8.43 -6.12 2.47
CA MET A 65 9.69 -6.23 3.21
C MET A 65 10.76 -6.98 2.43
N LEU A 66 10.42 -8.09 1.76
CA LEU A 66 11.39 -8.92 1.03
C LEU A 66 11.93 -8.25 -0.24
N ILE A 67 11.12 -7.40 -0.88
CA ILE A 67 11.45 -6.80 -2.18
C ILE A 67 11.95 -5.35 -2.02
N SER A 68 11.79 -4.73 -0.85
CA SER A 68 12.11 -3.31 -0.65
C SER A 68 13.61 -3.00 -0.58
N HIS A 69 14.04 -1.93 -1.24
CA HIS A 69 15.31 -1.25 -1.01
C HIS A 69 15.22 -0.07 -0.01
N SER A 70 14.12 0.02 0.75
CA SER A 70 13.94 1.07 1.76
C SER A 70 14.93 0.96 2.93
N ILE A 71 15.17 2.08 3.62
CA ILE A 71 16.08 2.18 4.79
C ILE A 71 15.74 1.19 5.91
N PHE A 72 14.45 0.93 6.15
CA PHE A 72 14.00 -0.05 7.14
C PHE A 72 12.84 -0.91 6.58
N PRO A 73 13.15 -1.97 5.81
CA PRO A 73 12.13 -2.85 5.21
C PRO A 73 11.11 -3.45 6.18
N PRO A 74 11.46 -3.80 7.45
CA PRO A 74 10.49 -4.35 8.40
C PRO A 74 9.34 -3.41 8.78
N ALA A 75 9.47 -2.08 8.58
CA ALA A 75 8.36 -1.17 8.82
C ALA A 75 7.13 -1.49 7.94
N ASN A 76 7.33 -2.12 6.77
CA ASN A 76 6.22 -2.55 5.90
C ASN A 76 5.32 -3.60 6.56
N LEU A 77 5.83 -4.36 7.53
CA LEU A 77 5.04 -5.36 8.24
C LEU A 77 3.98 -4.73 9.16
N ILE A 78 4.18 -3.47 9.55
CA ILE A 78 3.22 -2.69 10.36
C ILE A 78 2.42 -1.74 9.47
N SER A 79 3.07 -1.07 8.52
CA SER A 79 2.41 -0.07 7.70
C SER A 79 1.36 -0.65 6.75
N GLU A 80 1.62 -1.81 6.14
CA GLU A 80 0.70 -2.38 5.16
C GLU A 80 -0.60 -2.94 5.76
N PRO A 81 -0.58 -3.63 6.91
CA PRO A 81 -1.82 -3.95 7.63
C PRO A 81 -2.63 -2.70 7.99
N LEU A 82 -1.99 -1.61 8.43
CA LEU A 82 -2.68 -0.35 8.73
C LEU A 82 -3.29 0.26 7.47
N GLY A 83 -2.56 0.29 6.35
CA GLY A 83 -3.08 0.73 5.06
C GLY A 83 -4.27 -0.10 4.58
N ALA A 84 -4.20 -1.43 4.71
CA ALA A 84 -5.29 -2.34 4.35
C ALA A 84 -6.54 -2.14 5.22
N LEU A 85 -6.37 -1.94 6.53
CA LEU A 85 -7.46 -1.63 7.45
C LEU A 85 -8.12 -0.29 7.10
N VAL A 86 -7.32 0.74 6.84
CA VAL A 86 -7.84 2.05 6.40
C VAL A 86 -8.56 1.92 5.05
N CYS A 87 -8.02 1.15 4.11
CA CYS A 87 -8.68 0.88 2.84
C CYS A 87 -10.07 0.25 3.04
N ALA A 88 -10.16 -0.79 3.88
CA ALA A 88 -11.43 -1.47 4.16
C ALA A 88 -12.42 -0.54 4.87
N ALA A 89 -11.97 0.23 5.87
CA ALA A 89 -12.80 1.16 6.62
C ALA A 89 -13.32 2.31 5.74
N VAL A 90 -12.42 3.00 5.04
CA VAL A 90 -12.78 4.14 4.17
C VAL A 90 -13.72 3.67 3.08
N TYR A 91 -13.40 2.59 2.37
CA TYR A 91 -14.28 2.07 1.32
C TYR A 91 -15.65 1.65 1.87
N GLY A 92 -15.72 1.09 3.08
CA GLY A 92 -16.98 0.80 3.74
C GLY A 92 -17.85 2.04 3.99
N MET A 93 -17.23 3.21 4.26
CA MET A 93 -17.92 4.47 4.49
C MET A 93 -18.36 5.19 3.20
N ILE A 94 -17.53 5.16 2.16
CA ILE A 94 -17.77 5.90 0.89
C ILE A 94 -18.25 5.02 -0.27
N SER A 95 -18.43 3.71 -0.03
CA SER A 95 -18.88 2.71 -0.99
C SER A 95 -20.07 3.24 -1.79
N GLU A 96 -19.98 3.16 -3.12
CA GLU A 96 -21.08 3.42 -4.07
C GLU A 96 -21.62 4.85 -4.12
N ARG A 97 -21.04 5.79 -3.35
CA ARG A 97 -21.45 7.20 -3.37
C ARG A 97 -20.91 7.96 -4.57
N THR A 98 -19.73 7.57 -5.06
CA THR A 98 -19.06 8.27 -6.17
C THR A 98 -18.30 7.29 -7.07
N VAL A 99 -18.10 7.67 -8.33
CA VAL A 99 -17.26 6.92 -9.28
C VAL A 99 -15.79 6.94 -8.86
N LEU A 100 -15.38 7.93 -8.05
CA LEU A 100 -14.03 8.13 -7.54
C LEU A 100 -13.78 7.44 -6.19
N SER A 101 -14.75 6.71 -5.65
CA SER A 101 -14.59 6.02 -4.37
C SER A 101 -13.34 5.12 -4.33
N PRO A 102 -12.99 4.33 -5.37
CA PRO A 102 -11.75 3.56 -5.37
C PRO A 102 -10.49 4.43 -5.28
N ALA A 103 -10.44 5.52 -6.06
CA ALA A 103 -9.32 6.46 -6.04
C ALA A 103 -9.11 7.09 -4.65
N VAL A 104 -10.17 7.62 -4.05
CA VAL A 104 -10.10 8.29 -2.74
C VAL A 104 -9.71 7.31 -1.63
N THR A 105 -10.29 6.10 -1.64
CA THR A 105 -9.92 5.05 -0.70
C THR A 105 -8.44 4.73 -0.80
N THR A 106 -7.94 4.46 -2.01
CA THR A 106 -6.53 4.07 -2.20
C THR A 106 -5.59 5.20 -1.84
N PHE A 107 -5.94 6.45 -2.13
CA PHE A 107 -5.15 7.61 -1.73
C PHE A 107 -4.99 7.67 -0.21
N LEU A 108 -6.10 7.61 0.52
CA LEU A 108 -6.09 7.66 1.99
C LEU A 108 -5.40 6.45 2.62
N ALA A 109 -5.60 5.25 2.06
CA ALA A 109 -4.91 4.04 2.49
C ALA A 109 -3.39 4.14 2.27
N THR A 110 -2.96 4.68 1.13
CA THR A 110 -1.54 4.87 0.83
C THR A 110 -0.91 5.91 1.75
N CYS A 111 -1.60 7.02 2.02
CA CYS A 111 -1.15 8.01 3.00
C CYS A 111 -1.03 7.37 4.39
N ALA A 112 -2.03 6.62 4.85
CA ALA A 112 -1.99 5.95 6.14
C ALA A 112 -0.82 4.95 6.25
N SER A 113 -0.60 4.12 5.22
CA SER A 113 0.55 3.22 5.16
C SER A 113 1.87 4.00 5.15
N GLY A 114 2.02 4.99 4.27
CA GLY A 114 3.25 5.79 4.15
C GLY A 114 3.61 6.55 5.42
N PHE A 115 2.64 7.20 6.08
CA PHE A 115 2.88 7.89 7.35
C PHE A 115 3.20 6.91 8.48
N SER A 116 2.55 5.75 8.51
CA SER A 116 2.88 4.69 9.49
C SER A 116 4.30 4.17 9.28
N PHE A 117 4.72 3.97 8.03
CA PHE A 117 6.08 3.57 7.67
C PHE A 117 7.11 4.61 8.15
N VAL A 118 6.86 5.89 7.89
CA VAL A 118 7.74 6.99 8.31
C VAL A 118 7.82 7.06 9.83
N PHE A 119 6.69 6.96 10.53
CA PHE A 119 6.63 6.99 11.99
C PHE A 119 7.42 5.85 12.64
N VAL A 120 7.22 4.61 12.17
CA VAL A 120 7.97 3.44 12.65
C VAL A 120 9.46 3.62 12.36
N SER A 121 9.83 4.09 11.17
CA SER A 121 11.24 4.34 10.81
C SER A 121 11.88 5.39 11.73
N MET A 122 11.16 6.47 12.07
CA MET A 122 11.64 7.50 12.99
C MET A 122 11.85 6.98 14.42
N ILE A 123 10.97 6.12 14.93
CA ILE A 123 11.14 5.49 16.25
C ILE A 123 12.41 4.63 16.28
N VAL A 124 12.63 3.82 15.24
CA VAL A 124 13.80 2.94 15.13
C VAL A 124 15.09 3.76 15.00
N MET A 125 15.06 4.89 14.29
CA MET A 125 16.17 5.85 14.23
C MET A 125 16.44 6.51 15.58
N LEU A 126 15.41 6.91 16.33
CA LEU A 126 15.54 7.46 17.70
C LEU A 126 16.18 6.44 18.65
N ALA A 127 15.85 5.16 18.50
CA ALA A 127 16.43 4.06 19.25
C ALA A 127 17.87 3.71 18.82
N SER A 128 18.46 4.46 17.87
CA SER A 128 19.82 4.23 17.32
C SER A 128 20.02 2.85 16.68
N VAL A 129 18.93 2.19 16.27
CA VAL A 129 18.97 0.88 15.61
C VAL A 129 19.35 1.01 14.13
N VAL A 130 19.08 2.17 13.52
CA VAL A 130 19.42 2.50 12.12
C VAL A 130 19.97 3.92 12.05
N ALA A 131 21.01 4.14 11.25
CA ALA A 131 21.59 5.45 11.04
C ALA A 131 20.60 6.43 10.38
N THR A 132 20.61 7.69 10.79
CA THR A 132 19.82 8.78 10.19
C THR A 132 20.52 9.30 8.94
N PRO A 133 20.05 8.97 7.72
CA PRO A 133 20.79 9.28 6.49
C PRO A 133 20.94 10.79 6.24
N THR A 134 19.98 11.57 6.75
CA THR A 134 19.88 13.03 6.60
C THR A 134 20.48 13.79 7.78
N GLY A 135 21.15 13.11 8.73
CA GLY A 135 21.68 13.69 9.96
C GLY A 135 20.62 14.09 10.99
N THR A 136 19.41 14.46 10.56
CA THR A 136 18.27 14.81 11.42
C THR A 136 17.02 14.01 11.05
N ILE A 137 16.23 13.67 12.08
CA ILE A 137 14.94 12.97 11.93
C ILE A 137 13.93 13.86 11.16
N MET A 138 13.95 15.18 11.40
CA MET A 138 13.14 16.12 10.64
C MET A 138 13.52 16.14 9.15
N GLY A 139 14.82 16.11 8.84
CA GLY A 139 15.30 16.02 7.46
C GLY A 139 14.83 14.74 6.76
N PHE A 140 14.76 13.62 7.49
CA PHE A 140 14.22 12.37 6.96
C PHE A 140 12.72 12.47 6.65
N PHE A 141 11.94 13.03 7.58
CA PHE A 141 10.51 13.25 7.37
C PHE A 141 10.25 14.12 6.14
N LEU A 142 10.95 15.24 6.00
CA LEU A 142 10.79 16.17 4.88
C LEU A 142 11.22 15.55 3.54
N ALA A 143 12.22 14.67 3.54
CA ALA A 143 12.65 13.96 2.33
C ALA A 143 11.64 12.88 1.89
N VAL A 144 11.01 12.18 2.83
CA VAL A 144 10.09 11.07 2.54
C VAL A 144 8.65 11.53 2.31
N LEU A 145 8.23 12.66 2.92
CA LEU A 145 6.90 13.23 2.73
C LEU A 145 6.47 13.37 1.25
N PRO A 146 7.26 14.00 0.34
CA PRO A 146 6.87 14.09 -1.06
C PRO A 146 6.80 12.71 -1.74
N ILE A 147 7.64 11.76 -1.32
CA ILE A 147 7.62 10.38 -1.85
C ILE A 147 6.30 9.70 -1.49
N VAL A 148 5.82 9.86 -0.24
CA VAL A 148 4.53 9.29 0.20
C VAL A 148 3.38 9.88 -0.61
N LEU A 149 3.33 11.20 -0.77
CA LEU A 149 2.25 11.87 -1.49
C LEU A 149 2.24 11.52 -2.99
N LEU A 150 3.41 11.49 -3.63
CA LEU A 150 3.53 11.07 -5.03
C LEU A 150 3.15 9.60 -5.21
N THR A 151 3.55 8.73 -4.28
CA THR A 151 3.14 7.31 -4.30
C THR A 151 1.64 7.17 -4.11
N ALA A 152 1.03 7.95 -3.22
CA ALA A 152 -0.42 7.96 -3.03
C ALA A 152 -1.17 8.42 -4.28
N ALA A 153 -0.67 9.47 -4.94
CA ALA A 153 -1.22 9.96 -6.21
C ALA A 153 -1.08 8.92 -7.33
N PHE A 154 0.06 8.23 -7.43
CA PHE A 154 0.25 7.16 -8.40
C PHE A 154 -0.71 5.99 -8.13
N ASN A 155 -0.74 5.51 -6.89
CA ASN A 155 -1.55 4.36 -6.50
C ASN A 155 -3.06 4.61 -6.69
N MET A 156 -3.55 5.81 -6.36
CA MET A 156 -4.97 6.13 -6.59
C MET A 156 -5.34 6.08 -8.07
N VAL A 157 -4.45 6.55 -8.97
CA VAL A 157 -4.67 6.53 -10.42
C VAL A 157 -4.67 5.10 -10.92
N VAL A 158 -3.68 4.30 -10.51
CA VAL A 158 -3.57 2.88 -10.89
C VAL A 158 -4.81 2.11 -10.44
N THR A 159 -5.22 2.23 -9.18
CA THR A 159 -6.41 1.52 -8.67
C THR A 159 -7.67 1.98 -9.39
N GLN A 160 -7.81 3.28 -9.66
CA GLN A 160 -8.98 3.80 -10.37
C GLN A 160 -9.09 3.25 -11.80
N ILE A 161 -7.98 3.22 -12.54
CA ILE A 161 -7.95 2.68 -13.92
C ILE A 161 -8.25 1.18 -13.90
N LEU A 162 -7.65 0.43 -12.99
CA LEU A 162 -7.80 -1.03 -12.91
C LEU A 162 -9.16 -1.46 -12.34
N PHE A 163 -9.83 -0.61 -11.57
CA PHE A 163 -11.13 -0.92 -10.98
C PHE A 163 -12.20 -1.24 -12.03
N PHE A 164 -12.29 -0.45 -13.11
CA PHE A 164 -13.29 -0.65 -14.15
C PHE A 164 -13.18 -2.01 -14.87
N PRO A 165 -12.03 -2.42 -15.44
CA PRO A 165 -11.90 -3.71 -16.09
C PRO A 165 -12.04 -4.86 -15.08
N ALA A 166 -11.46 -4.74 -13.89
CA ALA A 166 -11.52 -5.80 -12.89
C ALA A 166 -12.96 -6.04 -12.39
N LYS A 167 -13.72 -4.97 -12.13
CA LYS A 167 -15.14 -5.09 -11.74
C LYS A 167 -15.98 -5.77 -12.81
N ARG A 168 -15.75 -5.44 -14.09
CA ARG A 168 -16.49 -6.04 -15.22
C ARG A 168 -16.20 -7.53 -15.39
N ILE A 169 -14.96 -7.96 -15.12
CA ILE A 169 -14.58 -9.38 -15.18
C ILE A 169 -15.18 -10.16 -14.01
N LEU A 170 -15.17 -9.59 -12.80
CA LEU A 170 -15.71 -10.23 -11.60
C LEU A 170 -17.24 -10.33 -11.57
N SER A 171 -17.93 -9.46 -12.31
CA SER A 171 -19.40 -9.47 -12.44
C SER A 171 -19.92 -10.43 -13.52
N ARG A 172 -19.02 -11.10 -14.27
CA ARG A 172 -19.38 -12.22 -15.15
C ARG A 172 -19.41 -13.52 -14.36
#